data_AF-A0A7W0UJU8-F1
#
_entry.id   AF-A0A7W0UJU8-F1
#
_cell.length_a   1.000
_cell.length_b   1.000
_cell.length_c   1.000
_cell.angle_alpha   90.00
_cell.angle_beta   90.00
_cell.angle_gamma   90.00
#
_symmetry.space_group_name_H-M   'P 1'
#
loop_
_entity.id
_entity.type
_entity.pdbx_description
1 polymer ?
#
loop_
_entity_poly.entity_id
_entity_poly.type
_entity_poly.pdbx_seq_one_letter_code
_entity_poly.pdbx_strand_id
1 'polypeptide(L)'
;MVRDLDLLRALQPNVICFGDPHFHYGPSRYAAAFRRDLLRAVDETDALLVTPELWAGLLLAHHPELAERLVVLPMLKGTSTWHWPSPERMAVRMTSNVLTAAMLPLAFALTDRVAIAGCDGRRPDESYFWQHNGRTQYSDSLMTTVFEAHPAYFRDQNYSTYYEEHCQQLEELLAAAEHAGKRAVGVTPSYISALRRRGASSPAA
;
A
#
# COMPACT_ATOMS: atom_id res chain seq x y z
N MET A 1 -1.72 -10.15 0.36
CA MET A 1 -2.95 -10.05 1.18
C MET A 1 -4.19 -10.53 0.43
N VAL A 2 -4.54 -9.97 -0.73
CA VAL A 2 -5.79 -10.33 -1.47
C VAL A 2 -5.95 -11.82 -1.82
N ARG A 3 -4.85 -12.59 -1.88
CA ARG A 3 -4.90 -14.05 -2.12
C ARG A 3 -5.27 -14.90 -0.89
N ASP A 4 -5.14 -14.36 0.33
CA ASP A 4 -5.40 -15.10 1.58
C ASP A 4 -6.84 -14.80 2.04
N LEU A 5 -7.80 -15.56 1.50
CA LEU A 5 -9.22 -15.35 1.79
C LEU A 5 -9.57 -15.60 3.27
N ASP A 6 -8.84 -16.48 3.96
CA ASP A 6 -9.09 -16.73 5.39
C ASP A 6 -8.72 -15.51 6.22
N LEU A 7 -7.60 -14.86 5.88
CA LEU A 7 -7.23 -13.59 6.50
C LEU A 7 -8.26 -12.50 6.19
N LEU A 8 -8.71 -12.38 4.94
CA LEU A 8 -9.74 -11.40 4.57
C LEU A 8 -11.06 -11.63 5.30
N ARG A 9 -11.48 -12.89 5.45
CA ARG A 9 -12.67 -13.25 6.23
C ARG A 9 -12.54 -12.85 7.69
N ALA A 10 -11.37 -13.04 8.28
CA ALA A 10 -11.12 -12.66 9.67
C ALA A 10 -11.06 -11.14 9.86
N LEU A 11 -10.50 -10.40 8.89
CA LEU A 11 -10.33 -8.96 8.98
C LEU A 11 -11.56 -8.15 8.57
N GLN A 12 -12.38 -8.66 7.64
CA GLN A 12 -13.53 -7.96 7.04
C GLN A 12 -13.17 -6.50 6.64
N PRO A 13 -12.18 -6.30 5.75
CA PRO A 13 -11.75 -4.95 5.39
C PRO A 13 -12.88 -4.19 4.67
N ASN A 14 -13.11 -2.93 5.07
CA ASN A 14 -14.02 -2.04 4.34
C ASN A 14 -13.37 -1.40 3.11
N VAL A 15 -12.03 -1.32 3.09
CA VAL A 15 -11.25 -0.66 2.04
C VAL A 15 -9.99 -1.49 1.74
N ILE A 16 -9.71 -1.72 0.46
CA ILE A 16 -8.49 -2.35 -0.03
C ILE A 16 -7.76 -1.36 -0.96
N CYS A 17 -6.58 -0.90 -0.53
CA CYS A 17 -5.73 0.00 -1.30
C CYS A 17 -4.65 -0.79 -2.07
N PHE A 18 -4.46 -0.48 -3.35
CA PHE A 18 -3.41 -1.06 -4.18
C PHE A 18 -3.01 -0.06 -5.27
N GLY A 19 -1.76 -0.14 -5.76
CA GLY A 19 -1.31 0.88 -6.72
C GLY A 19 0.02 0.65 -7.41
N ASP A 20 0.71 -0.47 -7.15
CA ASP A 20 1.99 -0.75 -7.78
C ASP A 20 1.82 -1.15 -9.28
N PRO A 21 2.44 -0.42 -10.22
CA PRO A 21 2.38 -0.72 -11.65
C PRO A 21 2.93 -2.10 -12.04
N HIS A 22 4.04 -2.51 -11.42
CA HIS A 22 4.73 -3.74 -11.78
C HIS A 22 3.98 -4.97 -11.26
N PHE A 23 3.41 -4.86 -10.06
CA PHE A 23 2.74 -5.99 -9.40
C PHE A 23 1.25 -6.11 -9.71
N HIS A 24 0.54 -5.02 -10.02
CA HIS A 24 -0.93 -5.08 -10.17
C HIS A 24 -1.42 -4.90 -11.60
N TYR A 25 -0.69 -4.13 -12.42
CA TYR A 25 -1.16 -3.66 -13.72
C TYR A 25 -0.34 -4.20 -14.90
N GLY A 26 0.88 -4.68 -14.64
CA GLY A 26 1.79 -5.18 -15.66
C GLY A 26 1.30 -6.43 -16.44
N PRO A 27 2.05 -6.83 -17.47
CA PRO A 27 1.74 -7.98 -18.33
C PRO A 27 2.14 -9.34 -17.72
N SER A 28 2.73 -9.35 -16.53
CA SER A 28 3.22 -10.57 -15.88
C SER A 28 2.07 -11.50 -15.45
N ARG A 29 2.37 -12.81 -15.33
CA ARG A 29 1.42 -13.78 -14.77
C ARG A 29 1.09 -13.47 -13.31
N TYR A 30 2.03 -12.88 -12.58
CA TYR A 30 1.78 -12.35 -11.25
C TYR A 30 0.68 -11.30 -11.25
N ALA A 31 0.77 -10.28 -12.11
CA ALA A 31 -0.21 -9.21 -12.14
C ALA A 31 -1.60 -9.72 -12.56
N ALA A 32 -1.63 -10.68 -13.49
CA ALA A 32 -2.87 -11.40 -13.82
C ALA A 32 -3.43 -12.20 -12.63
N ALA A 33 -2.58 -12.89 -11.86
CA ALA A 33 -2.99 -13.60 -10.66
C ALA A 33 -3.51 -12.64 -9.58
N PHE A 34 -2.84 -11.51 -9.39
CA PHE A 34 -3.27 -10.45 -8.48
C PHE A 34 -4.67 -9.96 -8.83
N ARG A 35 -4.95 -9.60 -10.09
CA ARG A 35 -6.27 -9.11 -10.50
C ARG A 35 -7.36 -10.16 -10.28
N ARG A 36 -7.10 -11.43 -10.60
CA ARG A 36 -8.04 -12.54 -10.33
C ARG A 36 -8.34 -12.67 -8.83
N ASP A 37 -7.31 -12.62 -7.98
CA ASP A 37 -7.49 -12.77 -6.54
C ASP A 37 -8.09 -11.50 -5.91
N LEU A 38 -7.88 -10.32 -6.50
CA LEU A 38 -8.58 -9.09 -6.14
C LEU A 38 -10.09 -9.20 -6.37
N LEU A 39 -10.54 -9.73 -7.50
CA LEU A 39 -11.97 -9.97 -7.75
C LEU A 39 -12.59 -10.86 -6.67
N ARG A 40 -11.91 -11.97 -6.33
CA ARG A 40 -12.35 -12.88 -5.27
C ARG A 40 -12.39 -12.21 -3.90
N ALA A 41 -11.44 -11.32 -3.62
CA ALA A 41 -11.41 -10.57 -2.37
C ALA A 41 -12.60 -9.60 -2.26
N VAL A 42 -12.98 -8.97 -3.37
CA VAL A 42 -14.15 -8.08 -3.45
C VAL A 42 -15.43 -8.86 -3.17
N ASP A 43 -15.60 -10.01 -3.81
CA ASP A 43 -16.77 -10.88 -3.62
C ASP A 43 -16.90 -11.37 -2.17
N GLU A 44 -15.78 -11.52 -1.45
CA GLU A 44 -15.75 -12.05 -0.09
C GLU A 44 -15.96 -11.00 1.02
N THR A 45 -15.61 -9.73 0.78
CA THR A 45 -15.48 -8.72 1.86
C THR A 45 -16.36 -7.49 1.69
N ASP A 46 -16.99 -7.33 0.53
CA ASP A 46 -17.67 -6.12 0.11
C ASP A 46 -16.84 -4.82 0.17
N ALA A 47 -15.51 -4.94 0.22
CA ALA A 47 -14.61 -3.80 0.34
C ALA A 47 -14.70 -2.83 -0.86
N LEU A 48 -14.56 -1.54 -0.58
CA LEU A 48 -14.22 -0.55 -1.59
C LEU A 48 -12.77 -0.73 -2.04
N LEU A 49 -12.55 -0.66 -3.34
CA LEU A 49 -11.24 -0.71 -3.95
C LEU A 49 -10.70 0.69 -4.15
N VAL A 50 -9.47 0.97 -3.70
CA VAL A 50 -8.81 2.25 -3.92
C VAL A 50 -7.56 2.05 -4.76
N THR A 51 -7.48 2.77 -5.88
CA THR A 51 -6.30 2.81 -6.76
C THR A 51 -5.92 4.25 -7.14
N PRO A 52 -4.63 4.53 -7.39
CA PRO A 52 -4.20 5.73 -8.11
C PRO A 52 -4.92 5.92 -9.45
N GLU A 53 -5.19 7.17 -9.82
CA GLU A 53 -5.82 7.54 -11.10
C GLU A 53 -5.05 7.06 -12.34
N LEU A 54 -3.71 7.00 -12.26
CA LEU A 54 -2.84 6.63 -13.38
C LEU A 54 -3.18 5.25 -13.97
N TRP A 55 -3.70 4.34 -13.14
CA TRP A 55 -3.89 2.94 -13.52
C TRP A 55 -5.36 2.51 -13.56
N ALA A 56 -6.28 3.39 -13.14
CA ALA A 56 -7.71 3.07 -13.05
C ALA A 56 -8.31 2.69 -14.41
N GLY A 57 -7.96 3.43 -15.47
CA GLY A 57 -8.46 3.14 -16.81
C GLY A 57 -8.06 1.76 -17.32
N LEU A 58 -6.82 1.33 -17.06
CA LEU A 58 -6.34 0.00 -17.44
C LEU A 58 -7.08 -1.10 -16.65
N LEU A 59 -7.28 -0.90 -15.35
CA LEU A 59 -8.04 -1.85 -14.54
C LEU A 59 -9.47 -2.02 -15.05
N LEU A 60 -10.19 -0.92 -15.27
CA LEU A 60 -11.57 -0.93 -15.73
C LEU A 60 -11.74 -1.41 -17.17
N ALA A 61 -10.72 -1.25 -18.02
CA ALA A 61 -10.74 -1.82 -19.36
C ALA A 61 -10.73 -3.37 -19.35
N HIS A 62 -10.07 -3.98 -18.35
CA HIS A 62 -10.01 -5.43 -18.19
C HIS A 62 -11.11 -5.99 -17.28
N HIS A 63 -11.55 -5.20 -16.31
CA HIS A 63 -12.50 -5.59 -15.27
C HIS A 63 -13.55 -4.48 -15.03
N PRO A 64 -14.44 -4.22 -16.01
CA PRO A 64 -15.47 -3.19 -15.88
C PRO A 64 -16.44 -3.45 -14.72
N GLU A 65 -16.59 -4.71 -14.29
CA GLU A 65 -17.38 -5.11 -13.12
C GLU A 65 -16.95 -4.44 -11.81
N LEU A 66 -15.70 -3.93 -11.74
CA LEU A 66 -15.19 -3.23 -10.56
C LEU A 66 -15.65 -1.77 -10.46
N ALA A 67 -16.27 -1.20 -11.50
CA ALA A 67 -16.55 0.22 -11.60
C ALA A 67 -17.34 0.78 -10.40
N GLU A 68 -18.35 0.04 -9.92
CA GLU A 68 -19.21 0.49 -8.81
C GLU A 68 -18.51 0.44 -7.45
N ARG A 69 -17.39 -0.29 -7.35
CA ARG A 69 -16.63 -0.48 -6.11
C ARG A 69 -15.28 0.23 -6.13
N LEU A 70 -14.91 0.84 -7.25
CA LEU A 70 -13.61 1.47 -7.44
C LEU A 70 -13.65 2.97 -7.10
N VAL A 71 -12.91 3.34 -6.06
CA VAL A 71 -12.54 4.71 -5.75
C VAL A 71 -11.23 5.03 -6.44
N VAL A 72 -11.28 5.97 -7.38
CA VAL A 72 -10.10 6.47 -8.08
C VAL A 72 -9.52 7.65 -7.31
N LEU A 73 -8.27 7.52 -6.88
CA LEU A 73 -7.59 8.52 -6.05
C LEU A 73 -6.61 9.37 -6.90
N PRO A 74 -6.89 10.67 -7.10
CA PRO A 74 -5.99 11.55 -7.84
C PRO A 74 -4.67 11.77 -7.11
N MET A 75 -3.57 11.82 -7.86
CA MET A 75 -2.21 11.81 -7.31
C MET A 75 -1.45 13.08 -7.69
N LEU A 76 -1.18 13.94 -6.71
CA LEU A 76 -0.44 15.18 -6.91
C LEU A 76 1.07 14.93 -6.91
N LYS A 77 1.69 15.11 -8.07
CA LYS A 77 3.14 15.03 -8.25
C LYS A 77 3.84 16.32 -7.82
N GLY A 78 4.97 16.19 -7.14
CA GLY A 78 5.86 17.33 -6.83
C GLY A 78 5.39 18.26 -5.71
N THR A 79 4.29 17.94 -5.03
CA THR A 79 3.86 18.70 -3.85
C THR A 79 4.61 18.25 -2.59
N SER A 80 4.93 19.21 -1.72
CA SER A 80 5.47 18.97 -0.37
C SER A 80 4.38 18.95 0.70
N THR A 81 3.15 19.34 0.36
CA THR A 81 2.07 19.49 1.35
C THR A 81 1.30 18.19 1.56
N TRP A 82 1.30 17.72 2.80
CA TRP A 82 0.44 16.62 3.24
C TRP A 82 -0.99 17.09 3.46
N HIS A 83 -1.93 16.31 2.95
CA HIS A 83 -3.36 16.52 3.11
C HIS A 83 -4.06 15.16 3.01
N TRP A 84 -5.28 15.12 3.51
CA TRP A 84 -6.17 13.98 3.46
C TRP A 84 -7.26 14.30 2.42
N PRO A 85 -7.75 13.29 1.68
CA PRO A 85 -8.85 13.52 0.76
C PRO A 85 -10.10 13.98 1.51
N SER A 86 -10.85 14.89 0.90
CA SER A 86 -12.18 15.33 1.34
C SER A 86 -13.14 15.36 0.14
N PRO A 87 -14.46 15.49 0.36
CA PRO A 87 -15.42 15.64 -0.75
C PRO A 87 -15.09 16.79 -1.71
N GLU A 88 -14.49 17.87 -1.21
CA GLU A 88 -14.09 19.05 -2.00
C GLU A 88 -12.71 18.88 -2.66
N ARG A 89 -11.89 17.97 -2.13
CA ARG A 89 -10.53 17.71 -2.61
C ARG A 89 -10.16 16.25 -2.42
N MET A 90 -10.46 15.42 -3.41
CA MET A 90 -10.17 13.98 -3.38
C MET A 90 -8.70 13.62 -3.59
N ALA A 91 -7.85 14.56 -4.00
CA ALA A 91 -6.46 14.27 -4.34
C ALA A 91 -5.58 14.03 -3.11
N VAL A 92 -4.46 13.33 -3.30
CA VAL A 92 -3.43 13.08 -2.27
C VAL A 92 -2.03 13.32 -2.83
N ARG A 93 -1.04 13.47 -1.95
CA ARG A 93 0.38 13.55 -2.36
C ARG A 93 0.84 12.22 -2.91
N MET A 94 1.44 12.22 -4.10
CA MET A 94 2.02 11.01 -4.68
C MET A 94 3.31 10.61 -3.96
N THR A 95 3.39 9.36 -3.53
CA THR A 95 4.61 8.72 -3.01
C THR A 95 4.80 7.33 -3.61
N SER A 96 5.96 6.73 -3.38
CA SER A 96 6.34 5.43 -3.96
C SER A 96 5.83 4.21 -3.16
N ASN A 97 5.07 4.41 -2.08
CA ASN A 97 4.56 3.34 -1.24
C ASN A 97 3.06 3.53 -0.96
N VAL A 98 2.25 2.48 -1.14
CA VAL A 98 0.79 2.55 -0.98
C VAL A 98 0.34 2.99 0.41
N LEU A 99 1.14 2.71 1.45
CA LEU A 99 0.85 3.14 2.82
C LEU A 99 0.79 4.67 2.91
N THR A 100 1.82 5.34 2.39
CA THR A 100 1.93 6.81 2.44
C THR A 100 1.17 7.50 1.31
N ALA A 101 0.98 6.83 0.17
CA ALA A 101 0.27 7.39 -0.97
C ALA A 101 -1.25 7.34 -0.78
N ALA A 102 -1.80 6.29 -0.17
CA ALA A 102 -3.25 6.06 -0.13
C ALA A 102 -3.77 5.66 1.25
N MET A 103 -3.22 4.60 1.86
CA MET A 103 -3.84 3.99 3.06
C MET A 103 -3.94 4.98 4.23
N LEU A 104 -2.85 5.65 4.59
CA LEU A 104 -2.85 6.58 5.72
C LEU A 104 -3.59 7.88 5.42
N PRO A 105 -3.41 8.55 4.26
CA PRO A 105 -4.23 9.70 3.92
C PRO A 105 -5.73 9.41 3.99
N LEU A 106 -6.18 8.26 3.47
CA LEU A 106 -7.58 7.86 3.56
C LEU A 106 -8.02 7.56 5.00
N ALA A 107 -7.20 6.84 5.78
CA ALA A 107 -7.51 6.60 7.19
C ALA A 107 -7.69 7.93 7.96
N PHE A 108 -6.81 8.91 7.72
CA PHE A 108 -6.92 10.24 8.33
C PHE A 108 -8.07 11.09 7.81
N ALA A 109 -8.57 10.83 6.60
CA ALA A 109 -9.81 11.45 6.12
C ALA A 109 -11.05 10.90 6.85
N LEU A 110 -11.01 9.63 7.25
CA LEU A 110 -12.15 8.93 7.86
C LEU A 110 -12.17 9.03 9.39
N THR A 111 -11.02 9.20 10.04
CA THR A 111 -10.92 9.24 11.50
C THR A 111 -9.72 10.06 11.97
N ASP A 112 -9.79 10.56 13.21
CA ASP A 112 -8.69 11.24 13.88
C ASP A 112 -7.76 10.29 14.64
N ARG A 113 -8.10 8.99 14.74
CA ARG A 113 -7.31 7.98 15.44
C ARG A 113 -7.09 6.75 14.56
N VAL A 114 -5.83 6.50 14.23
CA VAL A 114 -5.42 5.39 13.34
C VAL A 114 -4.50 4.44 14.08
N ALA A 115 -4.86 3.16 14.16
CA ALA A 115 -3.97 2.09 14.59
C ALA A 115 -3.30 1.46 13.36
N ILE A 116 -1.99 1.25 13.42
CA ILE A 116 -1.17 0.75 12.32
C ILE A 116 -0.58 -0.60 12.72
N ALA A 117 -0.93 -1.65 11.99
CA ALA A 117 -0.46 -3.02 12.20
C ALA A 117 0.16 -3.58 10.91
N GLY A 118 1.13 -4.51 11.05
CA GLY A 118 1.77 -5.19 9.93
C GLY A 118 2.66 -4.30 9.06
N CYS A 119 3.07 -3.14 9.58
CA CYS A 119 3.99 -2.20 8.95
C CYS A 119 5.40 -2.36 9.54
N ASP A 120 5.97 -3.54 9.34
CA ASP A 120 7.17 -3.97 10.05
C ASP A 120 8.42 -3.24 9.57
N GLY A 121 8.44 -2.72 8.35
CA GLY A 121 9.61 -2.09 7.75
C GLY A 121 10.58 -3.09 7.13
N ARG A 122 11.81 -2.63 6.86
CA ARG A 122 12.87 -3.44 6.26
C ARG A 122 13.95 -3.74 7.30
N ARG A 123 14.37 -5.00 7.40
CA ARG A 123 15.49 -5.41 8.25
C ARG A 123 16.84 -4.96 7.65
N PRO A 124 17.87 -4.71 8.47
CA PRO A 124 19.19 -4.33 7.96
C PRO A 124 19.82 -5.34 6.99
N ASP A 125 19.52 -6.63 7.16
CA ASP A 125 20.09 -7.74 6.37
C ASP A 125 19.24 -8.16 5.16
N GLU A 126 18.11 -7.47 4.90
CA GLU A 126 17.24 -7.79 3.76
C GLU A 126 17.81 -7.28 2.44
N SER A 127 17.76 -8.11 1.40
CA SER A 127 18.23 -7.75 0.05
C SER A 127 17.14 -7.26 -0.91
N TYR A 128 15.87 -7.26 -0.47
CA TYR A 128 14.71 -6.89 -1.29
C TYR A 128 13.89 -5.75 -0.64
N PHE A 129 12.87 -5.25 -1.36
CA PHE A 129 12.01 -4.15 -0.90
C PHE A 129 11.37 -4.43 0.46
N TRP A 130 10.65 -5.55 0.57
CA TRP A 130 9.86 -5.94 1.72
C TRP A 130 9.86 -7.46 1.83
N GLN A 131 10.00 -7.98 3.05
CA GLN A 131 9.60 -9.36 3.33
C GLN A 131 8.10 -9.43 3.58
N HIS A 132 7.48 -10.51 3.14
CA HIS A 132 6.05 -10.75 3.33
C HIS A 132 5.84 -12.09 4.02
N ASN A 133 4.72 -12.22 4.73
CA ASN A 133 4.29 -13.51 5.25
C ASN A 133 4.05 -14.48 4.08
N GLY A 134 4.64 -15.69 4.14
CA GLY A 134 4.59 -16.67 3.06
C GLY A 134 3.19 -17.12 2.65
N ARG A 135 2.17 -17.00 3.54
CA ARG A 135 0.76 -17.24 3.17
C ARG A 135 0.20 -16.15 2.25
N THR A 136 0.71 -14.92 2.41
CA THR A 136 0.17 -13.73 1.73
C THR A 136 0.93 -13.34 0.46
N GLN A 137 2.18 -13.81 0.32
CA GLN A 137 3.04 -13.60 -0.85
C GLN A 137 2.73 -14.64 -1.93
N TYR A 138 2.80 -14.26 -3.21
CA TYR A 138 2.70 -15.22 -4.31
C TYR A 138 3.93 -16.12 -4.39
N SER A 139 3.81 -17.29 -5.05
CA SER A 139 4.93 -18.21 -5.20
C SER A 139 6.12 -17.56 -5.92
N ASP A 140 7.32 -18.08 -5.65
CA ASP A 140 8.55 -17.63 -6.32
C ASP A 140 8.43 -17.70 -7.84
N SER A 141 7.77 -18.75 -8.36
CA SER A 141 7.50 -18.88 -9.79
C SER A 141 6.67 -17.73 -10.39
N LEU A 142 5.72 -17.18 -9.63
CA LEU A 142 4.98 -15.99 -10.06
C LEU A 142 5.83 -14.74 -9.91
N MET A 143 6.60 -14.61 -8.82
CA MET A 143 7.53 -13.50 -8.62
C MET A 143 8.53 -13.38 -9.78
N THR A 144 9.10 -14.50 -10.27
CA THR A 144 9.97 -14.54 -11.46
C THR A 144 9.34 -13.85 -12.67
N THR A 145 8.04 -14.04 -12.91
CA THR A 145 7.39 -13.41 -14.06
C THR A 145 7.32 -11.88 -13.98
N VAL A 146 7.33 -11.30 -12.77
CA VAL A 146 7.42 -9.84 -12.60
C VAL A 146 8.84 -9.36 -12.90
N PHE A 147 9.85 -10.07 -12.39
CA PHE A 147 11.25 -9.78 -12.65
C PHE A 147 11.58 -9.80 -14.15
N GLU A 148 11.07 -10.81 -14.86
CA GLU A 148 11.24 -10.95 -16.31
C GLU A 148 10.50 -9.87 -17.11
N ALA A 149 9.30 -9.46 -16.66
CA ALA A 149 8.52 -8.42 -17.32
C ALA A 149 9.09 -7.01 -17.12
N HIS A 150 9.79 -6.76 -16.01
CA HIS A 150 10.29 -5.44 -15.62
C HIS A 150 11.76 -5.46 -15.15
N PRO A 151 12.71 -5.97 -15.98
CA PRO A 151 14.07 -6.23 -15.52
C PRO A 151 14.83 -4.96 -15.12
N ALA A 152 14.58 -3.83 -15.80
CA ALA A 152 15.20 -2.55 -15.45
C ALA A 152 14.76 -2.06 -14.06
N TYR A 153 13.49 -2.24 -13.70
CA TYR A 153 12.97 -1.83 -12.40
C TYR A 153 13.71 -2.53 -11.26
N PHE A 154 13.94 -3.84 -11.35
CA PHE A 154 14.57 -4.59 -10.26
C PHE A 154 16.09 -4.54 -10.26
N ARG A 155 16.71 -4.41 -11.44
CA ARG A 155 18.16 -4.30 -11.57
C ARG A 155 18.67 -2.93 -11.11
N ASP A 156 17.96 -1.87 -11.45
CA ASP A 156 18.46 -0.49 -11.31
C ASP A 156 17.97 0.20 -10.02
N GLN A 157 17.07 -0.43 -9.24
CA GLN A 157 16.56 0.14 -8.00
C GLN A 157 17.56 0.04 -6.85
N ASN A 158 17.81 1.17 -6.17
CA ASN A 158 18.47 1.16 -4.87
C ASN A 158 17.44 0.99 -3.74
N TYR A 159 17.32 -0.23 -3.22
CA TYR A 159 16.35 -0.57 -2.17
C TYR A 159 16.60 0.16 -0.85
N SER A 160 17.85 0.49 -0.53
CA SER A 160 18.16 1.24 0.70
C SER A 160 17.70 2.69 0.59
N THR A 161 18.00 3.36 -0.52
CA THR A 161 17.50 4.72 -0.77
C THR A 161 15.98 4.77 -0.79
N TYR A 162 15.33 3.82 -1.47
CA TYR A 162 13.87 3.70 -1.46
C TYR A 162 13.30 3.56 -0.03
N TYR A 163 13.92 2.73 0.81
CA TYR A 163 13.47 2.53 2.18
C TYR A 163 13.68 3.76 3.06
N GLU A 164 14.81 4.46 2.91
CA GLU A 164 15.11 5.71 3.60
C GLU A 164 14.09 6.80 3.23
N GLU A 165 13.82 6.97 1.94
CA GLU A 165 12.79 7.89 1.44
C GLU A 165 11.41 7.56 2.00
N HIS A 166 11.03 6.27 2.03
CA HIS A 166 9.78 5.84 2.63
C HIS A 166 9.71 6.19 4.12
N CYS A 167 10.77 5.93 4.88
CA CYS A 167 10.83 6.26 6.31
C CYS A 167 10.70 7.77 6.55
N GLN A 168 11.35 8.58 5.72
CA GLN A 168 11.24 10.03 5.79
C GLN A 168 9.81 10.50 5.48
N GLN A 169 9.24 10.04 4.36
CA GLN A 169 7.87 10.41 3.95
C GLN A 169 6.84 10.02 4.99
N LEU A 170 6.99 8.84 5.60
CA LEU A 170 6.09 8.38 6.65
C LEU A 170 6.22 9.25 7.91
N GLU A 171 7.44 9.65 8.31
CA GLU A 171 7.59 10.60 9.41
C GLU A 171 6.93 11.95 9.11
N GLU A 172 7.18 12.53 7.93
CA GLU A 172 6.58 13.81 7.53
C GLU A 172 5.05 13.74 7.51
N LEU A 173 4.48 12.65 6.98
CA LEU A 173 3.04 12.44 6.92
C LEU A 173 2.43 12.35 8.33
N LEU A 174 3.03 11.56 9.22
CA LEU A 174 2.53 11.39 10.58
C LEU A 174 2.66 12.69 11.40
N ALA A 175 3.76 13.41 11.25
CA ALA A 175 3.95 14.71 11.90
C ALA A 175 2.94 15.75 11.39
N ALA A 176 2.63 15.78 10.10
CA ALA A 176 1.59 16.64 9.54
C ALA A 176 0.20 16.29 10.09
N ALA A 177 -0.09 14.99 10.26
CA ALA A 177 -1.36 14.54 10.83
C ALA A 177 -1.49 14.97 12.31
N GLU A 178 -0.41 14.85 13.08
CA GLU A 178 -0.33 15.31 14.47
C GLU A 178 -0.54 16.81 14.59
N HIS A 179 0.08 17.60 13.70
CA HIS A 179 -0.14 19.04 13.64
C HIS A 179 -1.60 19.41 13.34
N ALA A 180 -2.30 18.57 12.57
CA ALA A 180 -3.72 18.71 12.28
C ALA A 180 -4.65 18.12 13.36
N GLY A 181 -4.11 17.74 14.53
CA GLY A 181 -4.90 17.20 15.65
C GLY A 181 -5.26 15.72 15.53
N LYS A 182 -4.70 15.00 14.55
CA LYS A 182 -4.90 13.55 14.34
C LYS A 182 -3.82 12.75 15.06
N ARG A 183 -4.07 11.45 15.26
CA ARG A 183 -3.15 10.56 15.98
C ARG A 183 -3.01 9.22 15.28
N ALA A 184 -1.77 8.77 15.13
CA ALA A 184 -1.46 7.39 14.75
C ALA A 184 -0.79 6.65 15.91
N VAL A 185 -1.03 5.34 16.00
CA VAL A 185 -0.35 4.44 16.93
C VAL A 185 0.08 3.16 16.22
N GLY A 186 1.36 2.80 16.33
CA GLY A 186 1.84 1.49 15.90
C GLY A 186 1.46 0.43 16.93
N VAL A 187 0.83 -0.67 16.50
CA VAL A 187 0.35 -1.73 17.41
C VAL A 187 1.05 -3.07 17.21
N THR A 188 1.97 -3.16 16.25
CA THR A 188 2.86 -4.30 16.03
C THR A 188 4.32 -3.85 16.03
N PRO A 189 5.30 -4.76 16.23
CA PRO A 189 6.70 -4.40 16.13
C PRO A 189 7.06 -3.78 14.78
N SER A 190 8.02 -2.84 14.76
CA SER A 190 8.46 -2.21 13.50
C SER A 190 9.91 -1.71 13.55
N TYR A 191 10.65 -1.92 12.46
CA TYR A 191 11.95 -1.32 12.19
C TYR A 191 11.84 0.16 11.80
N ILE A 192 10.63 0.66 11.47
CA ILE A 192 10.41 2.05 11.09
C ILE A 192 10.41 2.93 12.35
N SER A 193 11.42 3.80 12.47
CA SER A 193 11.58 4.70 13.62
C SER A 193 10.38 5.61 13.87
N ALA A 194 9.69 6.06 12.82
CA ALA A 194 8.47 6.87 12.92
C ALA A 194 7.33 6.16 13.66
N LEU A 195 7.17 4.86 13.44
CA LEU A 195 6.15 4.04 14.10
C LEU A 195 6.55 3.68 15.54
N ARG A 196 7.84 3.43 15.78
CA ARG A 196 8.36 3.16 17.14
C ARG A 196 8.14 4.34 18.08
N ARG A 197 8.41 5.56 17.61
CA ARG A 197 8.08 6.79 18.37
C ARG A 197 6.59 6.91 18.71
N ARG A 198 5.73 6.20 17.99
CA ARG A 198 4.27 6.23 18.09
C ARG A 198 3.69 4.90 18.60
N GLY A 199 4.47 4.13 19.37
CA GLY A 199 3.96 2.99 20.15
C GLY A 199 4.31 1.60 19.62
N ALA A 200 4.81 1.48 18.38
CA ALA A 200 5.30 0.19 17.90
C ALA A 200 6.49 -0.28 18.76
N SER A 201 6.48 -1.55 19.16
CA SER A 201 7.63 -2.14 19.84
C SER A 201 8.81 -2.33 18.87
N SER A 202 10.01 -2.50 19.43
CA SER A 202 11.15 -2.97 18.64
C SER A 202 10.94 -4.44 18.24
N PRO A 203 11.24 -4.82 16.99
CA PRO A 203 11.28 -6.22 16.59
C PRO A 203 12.26 -7.01 17.46
N ALA A 204 11.97 -8.30 17.68
CA ALA A 204 12.93 -9.20 18.30
C ALA A 204 14.17 -9.32 17.40
N ALA A 205 15.36 -9.35 18.02
CA ALA A 205 16.64 -9.52 17.33
C ALA A 205 16.80 -10.95 16.80
#